data_AF-A0A392QPB1-F1
#
_entry.id   AF-A0A392QPB1-F1
#
_cell.length_a   1.000
_cell.length_b   1.000
_cell.length_c   1.000
_cell.angle_alpha   90.00
_cell.angle_beta   90.00
_cell.angle_gamma   90.00
#
_symmetry.space_group_name_H-M   'P 1'
#
loop_
_entity.id
_entity.type
_entity.pdbx_description
1 polymer ?
#
loop_
_entity_poly.entity_id
_entity_poly.type
_entity_poly.pdbx_seq_one_letter_code
_entity_poly.pdbx_strand_id
1 'polypeptide(L)'
;LVATVTNGEVVPVVQNRITDAGFNELVLIPMGADKVFVRSLVGVDALSIVNSAKEFFNLLFSHWTRWDKNVLPYQRGAFLRADSCSTEKGRLDFARVLIATSDLEIVKRVENVLVDEILVEVKIVEEWGYALGKDTCLFADESDSEASQSDNEA
;
A
#
# COMPACT_ATOMS: atom_id res chain seq x y z
N LEU A 1 3.42 -6.61 -10.50
CA LEU A 1 2.01 -7.08 -10.54
C LEU A 1 1.47 -6.98 -9.12
N VAL A 2 0.21 -6.62 -8.91
CA VAL A 2 -0.45 -6.78 -7.60
C VAL A 2 -1.48 -7.89 -7.71
N ALA A 3 -1.56 -8.73 -6.69
CA ALA A 3 -2.47 -9.86 -6.62
C ALA A 3 -2.98 -10.08 -5.19
N THR A 4 -4.10 -10.78 -5.07
CA THR A 4 -4.64 -11.22 -3.78
C THR A 4 -4.38 -12.72 -3.61
N VAL A 5 -3.77 -13.11 -2.50
CA VAL A 5 -3.55 -14.51 -2.15
C VAL A 5 -4.90 -15.21 -1.93
N THR A 6 -5.08 -16.37 -2.54
CA THR A 6 -6.30 -17.16 -2.39
C THR A 6 -6.33 -17.90 -1.05
N ASN A 7 -7.53 -18.20 -0.57
CA ASN A 7 -7.76 -19.04 0.62
C ASN A 7 -7.12 -18.56 1.94
N GLY A 8 -6.68 -17.29 2.02
CA GLY A 8 -5.99 -16.77 3.20
C GLY A 8 -4.67 -17.48 3.50
N GLU A 9 -4.03 -18.08 2.49
CA GLU A 9 -2.74 -18.73 2.66
C GLU A 9 -1.68 -17.69 3.08
N VAL A 10 -0.77 -18.09 3.97
CA VAL A 10 0.31 -17.21 4.41
C VAL A 10 1.34 -17.02 3.30
N VAL A 11 1.74 -15.77 3.06
CA VAL A 11 2.65 -15.38 1.96
C VAL A 11 3.93 -16.23 1.89
N PRO A 12 4.63 -16.58 2.99
CA PRO A 12 5.82 -17.43 2.92
C PRO A 12 5.53 -18.83 2.37
N VAL A 13 4.36 -19.41 2.65
CA VAL A 13 3.96 -20.73 2.12
C VAL A 13 3.71 -20.65 0.62
N VAL A 14 3.04 -19.58 0.17
CA VAL A 14 2.82 -19.34 -1.27
C VAL A 14 4.16 -19.11 -1.99
N GLN A 15 5.09 -18.35 -1.39
CA GLN A 15 6.43 -18.14 -1.93
C GLN A 15 7.21 -19.45 -2.09
N ASN A 16 7.13 -20.36 -1.11
CA ASN A 16 7.77 -21.67 -1.22
C ASN A 16 7.18 -22.48 -2.38
N ARG A 17 5.86 -22.51 -2.54
CA ARG A 17 5.20 -23.23 -3.66
C ARG A 17 5.61 -22.68 -5.02
N ILE A 18 5.78 -21.36 -5.15
CA ILE A 18 6.28 -20.71 -6.38
C ILE A 18 7.71 -21.15 -6.68
N THR A 19 8.56 -21.19 -5.65
CA THR A 19 9.96 -21.61 -5.73
C THR A 19 10.07 -23.09 -6.10
N ASP A 20 9.27 -23.95 -5.44
CA ASP A 20 9.19 -25.39 -5.70
C ASP A 20 8.70 -25.70 -7.13
N ALA A 21 7.86 -24.84 -7.70
CA ALA A 21 7.41 -24.93 -9.10
C ALA A 21 8.46 -24.41 -10.11
N GLY A 22 9.63 -23.95 -9.65
CA GLY A 22 10.74 -23.51 -10.49
C GLY A 22 10.79 -22.01 -10.78
N PHE A 23 9.84 -21.22 -10.26
CA PHE A 23 9.80 -19.76 -10.45
C PHE A 23 10.66 -19.02 -9.40
N ASN A 24 11.92 -19.41 -9.26
CA ASN A 24 12.86 -18.90 -8.24
C ASN A 24 13.08 -17.38 -8.32
N GLU A 25 12.83 -16.79 -9.49
CA GLU A 25 13.04 -15.37 -9.76
C GLU A 25 11.84 -14.51 -9.35
N LEU A 26 10.68 -15.11 -9.02
CA LEU A 26 9.51 -14.39 -8.55
C LEU A 26 9.54 -14.25 -7.02
N VAL A 27 9.37 -13.01 -6.56
CA VAL A 27 9.30 -12.67 -5.14
C VAL A 27 7.98 -11.99 -4.82
N LEU A 28 7.36 -12.42 -3.73
CA LEU A 28 6.17 -11.82 -3.14
C LEU A 28 6.56 -10.84 -2.04
N ILE A 29 6.04 -9.63 -2.12
CA ILE A 29 6.16 -8.60 -1.08
C ILE A 29 4.77 -8.37 -0.50
N PRO A 30 4.53 -8.68 0.79
CA PRO A 30 3.23 -8.44 1.41
C PRO A 30 2.93 -6.94 1.46
N MET A 31 1.71 -6.57 1.06
CA MET A 31 1.22 -5.18 1.10
C MET A 31 0.21 -4.95 2.23
N GLY A 32 -0.04 -5.97 3.06
CA GLY A 32 -1.06 -5.98 4.10
C GLY A 32 -2.26 -6.86 3.72
N ALA A 33 -2.89 -7.46 4.74
CA ALA A 33 -3.92 -8.49 4.57
C ALA A 33 -3.47 -9.56 3.55
N ASP A 34 -4.32 -9.89 2.58
CA ASP A 34 -4.05 -10.91 1.57
C ASP A 34 -3.42 -10.34 0.29
N LYS A 35 -3.08 -9.05 0.25
CA LYS A 35 -2.52 -8.42 -0.96
C LYS A 35 -1.01 -8.58 -1.01
N VAL A 36 -0.51 -8.96 -2.18
CA VAL A 36 0.92 -9.10 -2.47
C VAL A 36 1.30 -8.35 -3.74
N PHE A 37 2.48 -7.74 -3.69
CA PHE A 37 3.18 -7.27 -4.87
C PHE A 37 4.11 -8.38 -5.37
N VAL A 38 3.90 -8.80 -6.61
CA VAL A 38 4.71 -9.81 -7.30
C VAL A 38 5.69 -9.11 -8.23
N ARG A 39 6.98 -9.37 -8.05
CA ARG A 39 8.05 -8.87 -8.91
C ARG A 39 9.03 -9.96 -9.31
N SER A 40 9.66 -9.78 -10.47
CA SER A 40 10.83 -10.56 -10.88
C SER A 40 12.10 -9.93 -10.32
N LEU A 41 13.05 -10.75 -9.87
CA LEU A 41 14.39 -10.33 -9.47
C LEU A 41 15.31 -10.02 -10.66
N VAL A 42 15.02 -10.60 -11.83
CA VAL A 42 15.85 -10.44 -13.05
C VAL A 42 15.35 -9.36 -13.99
N GLY A 43 14.35 -8.57 -13.56
CA GLY A 43 13.80 -7.46 -14.35
C GLY A 43 12.85 -7.87 -15.48
N VAL A 44 12.48 -9.15 -15.56
CA VAL A 44 11.44 -9.63 -16.48
C VAL A 44 10.05 -9.19 -15.96
N ASP A 45 9.13 -8.87 -16.86
CA ASP A 45 7.78 -8.47 -16.46
C ASP A 45 7.08 -9.60 -15.69
N ALA A 46 6.73 -9.37 -14.42
CA ALA A 46 6.09 -10.37 -13.58
C ALA A 46 4.72 -10.80 -14.15
N LEU A 47 4.00 -9.90 -14.84
CA LEU A 47 2.72 -10.24 -15.46
C LEU A 47 2.89 -11.23 -16.62
N SER A 48 3.97 -11.14 -17.39
CA SER A 48 4.21 -12.10 -18.49
C SER A 48 4.54 -13.49 -17.94
N ILE A 49 5.32 -13.58 -16.86
CA ILE A 49 5.63 -14.84 -16.18
C ILE A 49 4.34 -15.47 -15.63
N VAL A 50 3.53 -14.70 -14.91
CA VAL A 50 2.25 -15.19 -14.35
C VAL A 50 1.30 -15.66 -15.46
N ASN A 51 1.21 -14.94 -16.57
CA ASN A 51 0.37 -15.34 -17.69
C ASN A 51 0.90 -16.58 -18.44
N SER A 52 2.22 -16.81 -18.46
CA SER A 52 2.81 -18.00 -19.09
C SER A 52 2.40 -19.31 -18.41
N ALA A 53 2.09 -19.26 -17.11
CA ALA A 53 1.64 -20.40 -16.30
C ALA A 53 0.33 -20.07 -15.56
N LYS A 54 -0.63 -19.46 -16.27
CA LYS A 54 -1.86 -18.91 -15.69
C LYS A 54 -2.63 -19.89 -14.80
N GLU A 55 -2.80 -21.13 -15.24
CA GLU A 55 -3.55 -22.15 -14.49
C GLU A 55 -2.91 -22.50 -13.15
N PHE A 56 -1.58 -22.51 -13.08
CA PHE A 56 -0.87 -22.68 -11.81
C PHE A 56 -1.11 -21.47 -10.90
N PHE A 57 -0.96 -20.25 -11.42
CA PHE A 57 -1.11 -19.04 -10.61
C PHE A 57 -2.56 -18.75 -10.20
N ASN A 58 -3.58 -19.23 -10.93
CA ASN A 58 -4.99 -19.22 -10.49
C ASN A 58 -5.19 -19.95 -9.15
N LEU A 59 -4.34 -20.92 -8.82
CA LEU A 59 -4.42 -21.63 -7.54
C LEU A 59 -3.87 -20.81 -6.37
N LEU A 60 -2.99 -19.85 -6.65
CA LEU A 60 -2.27 -19.06 -5.65
C LEU A 60 -2.82 -17.65 -5.49
N PHE A 61 -3.33 -17.08 -6.59
CA PHE A 61 -3.68 -15.68 -6.71
C PHE A 61 -5.06 -15.50 -7.33
N SER A 62 -5.71 -14.41 -6.94
CA SER A 62 -6.93 -13.88 -7.55
C SER A 62 -6.77 -12.38 -7.78
N HIS A 63 -7.67 -11.82 -8.60
CA HIS A 63 -7.77 -10.37 -8.83
C HIS A 63 -6.44 -9.70 -9.17
N TRP A 64 -5.55 -10.38 -9.89
CA TRP A 64 -4.26 -9.80 -10.21
C TRP A 64 -4.37 -8.77 -11.31
N THR A 65 -3.65 -7.66 -11.13
CA THR A 65 -3.62 -6.55 -12.08
C THR A 65 -2.21 -6.01 -12.22
N ARG A 66 -1.91 -5.41 -13.37
CA ARG A 66 -0.64 -4.73 -13.58
C ARG A 66 -0.55 -3.60 -12.56
N TRP A 67 0.60 -3.55 -11.88
CA TRP A 67 0.91 -2.38 -11.06
C TRP A 67 1.26 -1.24 -12.02
N ASP A 68 0.31 -0.34 -12.24
CA ASP A 68 0.48 0.84 -13.08
C ASP A 68 0.59 2.08 -12.18
N LYS A 69 1.36 3.09 -12.61
CA LYS A 69 1.52 4.37 -11.91
C LYS A 69 0.25 5.22 -11.94
N ASN A 70 -0.71 4.88 -12.80
CA ASN A 70 -2.03 5.53 -12.87
C ASN A 70 -2.98 5.07 -11.75
N VAL A 71 -2.46 4.70 -10.58
CA VAL A 71 -3.27 4.67 -9.37
C VAL A 71 -3.77 6.11 -9.20
N LEU A 72 -5.07 6.33 -9.41
CA LEU A 72 -5.76 7.58 -9.05
C LEU A 72 -5.19 8.07 -7.72
N PRO A 73 -4.94 9.38 -7.53
CA PRO A 73 -4.22 9.91 -6.38
C PRO A 73 -4.83 9.36 -5.10
N TYR A 74 -4.18 8.32 -4.58
CA TYR A 74 -4.65 7.59 -3.42
C TYR A 74 -4.24 8.45 -2.23
N GLN A 75 -5.18 9.21 -1.70
CA GLN A 75 -4.97 9.99 -0.49
C GLN A 75 -5.10 9.03 0.70
N ARG A 76 -3.95 8.48 1.14
CA ARG A 76 -3.87 7.69 2.36
C ARG A 76 -3.54 8.61 3.54
N GLY A 77 -4.47 8.74 4.48
CA GLY A 77 -4.17 9.27 5.80
C GLY A 77 -3.73 8.15 6.74
N ALA A 78 -2.49 8.18 7.22
CA ALA A 78 -2.01 7.27 8.26
C ALA A 78 -1.70 8.05 9.54
N PHE A 79 -2.03 7.49 10.70
CA PHE A 79 -1.60 8.05 11.97
C PHE A 79 -0.14 7.67 12.23
N LEU A 80 0.76 8.65 12.20
CA LEU A 80 2.15 8.45 12.60
C LEU A 80 2.23 8.37 14.13
N ARG A 81 2.84 7.31 14.64
CA ARG A 81 3.14 7.17 16.07
C ARG A 81 4.51 7.77 16.37
N ALA A 82 4.65 8.46 17.50
CA ALA A 82 5.95 8.89 18.00
C ALA A 82 6.79 7.67 18.43
N ASP A 83 8.11 7.73 18.23
CA ASP A 83 9.01 6.69 18.70
C ASP A 83 9.07 6.65 20.23
N SER A 84 9.49 5.51 20.79
CA SER A 84 9.50 5.29 22.24
C SER A 84 10.32 6.35 22.99
N CYS A 85 11.45 6.77 22.42
CA CYS A 85 12.30 7.82 22.98
C CYS A 85 11.57 9.18 23.09
N SER A 86 10.68 9.49 22.16
CA SER A 86 9.84 10.71 22.22
C SER A 86 8.68 10.57 23.20
N THR A 87 8.10 9.38 23.35
CA THR A 87 7.01 9.15 24.33
C THR A 87 7.48 9.19 25.78
N GLU A 88 8.74 8.84 26.07
CA GLU A 88 9.30 8.83 27.42
C GLU A 88 9.63 10.25 27.96
N LYS A 89 9.59 11.29 27.11
CA LYS A 89 9.85 12.70 27.50
C LYS A 89 8.70 13.39 28.27
N GLY A 90 7.70 12.64 28.72
CA GLY A 90 6.84 13.02 29.85
C GLY A 90 5.71 14.03 29.59
N ARG A 91 5.74 14.83 28.52
CA ARG A 91 4.62 15.69 28.10
C ARG A 91 4.59 15.84 26.58
N LEU A 92 3.67 15.14 25.93
CA LEU A 92 3.32 15.39 24.53
C LEU A 92 2.02 16.19 24.50
N ASP A 93 2.13 17.52 24.53
CA ASP A 93 1.06 18.39 24.02
C ASP A 93 1.03 18.14 22.50
N PHE A 94 0.14 17.25 22.03
CA PHE A 94 0.23 16.74 20.67
C PHE A 94 -0.32 17.75 19.65
N ALA A 95 0.48 18.05 18.62
CA ALA A 95 0.02 18.66 17.39
C ALA A 95 -0.22 17.54 16.36
N ARG A 96 -1.35 17.60 15.64
CA ARG A 96 -1.62 16.70 14.51
C ARG A 96 -1.07 17.36 13.25
N VAL A 97 -0.14 16.70 12.58
CA VAL A 97 0.46 17.18 11.32
C VAL A 97 -0.06 16.31 10.18
N LEU A 98 -0.70 16.93 9.18
CA LEU A 98 -1.02 16.25 7.92
C LEU A 98 0.16 16.42 6.96
N ILE A 99 0.64 15.30 6.44
CA ILE A 99 1.73 15.27 5.46
C ILE A 99 1.11 14.90 4.12
N ALA A 100 1.05 15.87 3.22
CA ALA A 100 0.74 15.62 1.81
C ALA A 100 2.06 15.49 1.04
N THR A 101 2.30 14.33 0.45
CA THR A 101 3.48 14.09 -0.40
C THR A 101 3.06 13.48 -1.71
N SER A 102 3.71 13.88 -2.80
CA SER A 102 3.59 13.21 -4.11
C SER A 102 4.54 12.03 -4.25
N ASP A 103 5.42 11.80 -3.27
CA ASP A 103 6.32 10.65 -3.26
C ASP A 103 5.52 9.37 -3.08
N LEU A 104 5.71 8.43 -4.01
CA LEU A 104 5.14 7.08 -3.95
C LEU A 104 6.12 6.06 -3.34
N GLU A 105 7.29 6.51 -2.91
CA GLU A 105 8.33 5.71 -2.25
C GLU A 105 8.25 5.85 -0.72
N ILE A 106 8.89 4.94 0.02
CA ILE A 106 8.93 4.96 1.49
C ILE A 106 9.41 6.33 1.98
N VAL A 107 8.56 7.01 2.75
CA VAL A 107 8.90 8.35 3.25
C VAL A 107 10.01 8.22 4.30
N LYS A 108 11.18 8.80 4.01
CA LYS A 108 12.31 8.93 4.92
C LYS A 108 12.98 10.28 4.70
N ARG A 109 12.46 11.30 5.40
CA ARG A 109 12.88 12.70 5.23
C ARG A 109 13.23 13.32 6.57
N VAL A 110 14.01 14.39 6.51
CA VAL A 110 14.36 15.23 7.66
C VAL A 110 13.97 16.64 7.28
N GLU A 111 13.04 17.22 8.02
CA GLU A 111 12.49 18.54 7.77
C GLU A 111 12.75 19.45 8.98
N ASN A 112 13.03 20.73 8.72
CA ASN A 112 13.24 21.71 9.78
C ASN A 112 11.93 22.46 10.05
N VAL A 113 11.42 22.36 11.28
CA VAL A 113 10.19 22.99 11.72
C VAL A 113 10.54 24.15 12.65
N LEU A 114 10.02 25.34 12.37
CA LEU A 114 10.19 26.51 13.22
C LEU A 114 9.20 26.46 14.39
N VAL A 115 9.70 26.46 15.63
CA VAL A 115 8.92 26.49 16.86
C VAL A 115 9.52 27.57 17.76
N ASP A 116 8.73 28.59 18.11
CA ASP A 116 9.16 29.71 18.98
C ASP A 116 10.51 30.34 18.55
N GLU A 117 10.65 30.65 17.25
CA GLU A 117 11.87 31.21 16.63
C GLU A 117 13.08 30.26 16.59
N ILE A 118 12.92 29.01 17.01
CA ILE A 118 13.96 27.98 16.98
C ILE A 118 13.65 26.97 15.87
N LEU A 119 14.64 26.70 14.99
CA LEU A 119 14.53 25.63 14.02
C LEU A 119 14.80 24.27 14.69
N VAL A 120 13.82 23.39 14.64
CA VAL A 120 13.87 22.03 15.18
C VAL A 120 13.91 21.03 14.04
N GLU A 121 14.89 20.14 14.05
CA GLU A 121 14.98 19.06 13.08
C GLU A 121 13.99 17.94 13.43
N VAL A 122 13.09 17.62 12.50
CA VAL A 122 12.10 16.56 12.62
C VAL A 122 12.35 15.49 11.57
N LYS A 123 12.61 14.27 12.03
CA LYS A 123 12.78 13.11 11.16
C LYS A 123 11.44 12.43 10.93
N ILE A 124 11.01 12.35 9.68
CA ILE A 124 9.77 11.73 9.25
C ILE A 124 10.12 10.40 8.61
N VAL A 125 9.61 9.30 9.19
CA VAL A 125 9.85 7.94 8.69
C VAL A 125 8.53 7.18 8.68
N GLU A 126 8.22 6.55 7.56
CA GLU A 126 7.12 5.58 7.46
C GLU A 126 7.54 4.24 8.07
N GLU A 127 6.87 3.81 9.14
CA GLU A 127 7.10 2.51 9.77
C GLU A 127 6.30 1.42 9.05
N TRP A 128 6.98 0.37 8.62
CA TRP A 128 6.35 -0.85 8.09
C TRP A 128 6.39 -1.94 9.15
N GLY A 129 5.23 -2.31 9.69
CA GLY A 129 5.07 -3.36 10.68
C GLY A 129 3.61 -3.78 10.83
N TYR A 130 3.38 -5.00 11.33
CA TYR A 130 2.06 -5.66 11.45
C TYR A 130 1.00 -4.92 12.30
N ALA A 131 1.29 -3.71 12.80
CA ALA A 131 0.41 -2.91 13.65
C ALA A 131 -0.16 -1.69 12.89
N LEU A 132 -0.53 -1.85 11.62
CA LEU A 132 -1.30 -0.82 10.91
C LEU A 132 -2.64 -0.63 11.64
N GLY A 133 -2.76 0.49 12.34
CA GLY A 133 -4.06 0.98 12.78
C GLY A 133 -4.99 1.04 11.58
N LYS A 134 -6.24 0.62 11.77
CA LYS A 134 -7.27 0.52 10.72
C LYS A 134 -7.28 1.79 9.85
N ASP A 135 -6.85 1.66 8.60
CA ASP A 135 -6.80 2.77 7.65
C ASP A 135 -8.18 3.43 7.58
N THR A 136 -8.25 4.75 7.74
CA THR A 136 -9.47 5.53 7.53
C THR A 136 -9.35 6.18 6.16
N CYS A 137 -9.82 5.48 5.13
CA CYS A 137 -9.84 6.01 3.78
C CYS A 137 -10.93 7.07 3.65
N LEU A 138 -10.59 8.26 3.16
CA LEU A 138 -11.57 9.20 2.61
C LEU A 138 -11.78 8.79 1.15
N PHE A 139 -12.93 8.18 0.86
CA PHE A 139 -13.33 7.97 -0.53
C PHE A 139 -13.83 9.31 -1.06
N ALA A 140 -13.45 9.67 -2.28
CA ALA A 140 -14.17 10.72 -2.99
C ALA A 140 -15.58 10.18 -3.21
N ASP A 141 -16.61 10.89 -2.77
CA ASP A 141 -17.99 10.54 -3.08
C ASP A 141 -18.09 10.40 -4.60
N GLU A 142 -18.39 9.19 -5.07
CA GLU A 142 -18.87 9.01 -6.43
C GLU A 142 -20.11 9.89 -6.52
N SER A 143 -20.02 10.98 -7.30
CA SER A 143 -21.21 11.73 -7.66
C SER A 143 -22.10 10.75 -8.39
N ASP A 144 -23.10 10.21 -7.71
CA ASP A 144 -24.18 9.47 -8.33
C ASP A 144 -24.73 10.37 -9.43
N SER A 145 -24.39 10.02 -10.67
CA SER A 145 -25.01 10.62 -11.83
C SER A 145 -26.47 10.18 -11.80
N GLU A 146 -27.31 11.00 -11.16
CA GLU A 146 -28.76 10.90 -11.21
C GLU A 146 -29.17 10.79 -12.67
N ALA A 147 -29.54 9.58 -13.09
CA ALA A 147 -30.14 9.34 -14.38
C ALA A 147 -31.48 10.08 -14.41
N SER A 148 -31.52 11.22 -15.09
CA SER A 148 -32.76 11.92 -15.38
C SER A 148 -33.69 11.00 -16.16
N GLN A 149 -34.69 10.42 -15.48
CA GLN A 149 -35.84 9.79 -16.13
C GLN A 149 -36.59 10.88 -16.88
N SER A 150 -36.50 10.87 -18.21
CA SER A 150 -37.39 11.66 -19.04
C SER A 150 -38.76 11.00 -19.03
N ASP A 151 -39.72 11.61 -18.34
CA ASP A 151 -41.14 11.27 -18.48
C ASP A 151 -41.56 11.60 -19.91
N ASN A 152 -41.75 10.55 -20.71
CA ASN A 152 -42.53 10.57 -21.93
C ASN A 152 -43.47 9.37 -21.86
N GLU A 153 -44.77 9.63 -21.70
CA GLU A 153 -45.80 8.92 -22.46
C GLU A 153 -47.07 9.78 -22.54
N ALA A 154 -47.80 9.55 -23.64
CA ALA A 154 -48.74 10.43 -24.34
C ALA A 154 -50.17 10.44 -23.76
#